data_AF-A0A920S3W2-F1
#
_entry.id   AF-A0A920S3W2-F1
#
_cell.length_a   1.000
_cell.length_b   1.000
_cell.length_c   1.000
_cell.angle_alpha   90.00
_cell.angle_beta   90.00
_cell.angle_gamma   90.00
#
_symmetry.space_group_name_H-M   'P 1'
#
loop_
_entity.id
_entity.type
_entity.pdbx_description
1 polymer ?
#
loop_
_entity_poly.entity_id
_entity_poly.type
_entity_poly.pdbx_seq_one_letter_code
_entity_poly.pdbx_strand_id
1 'polypeptide(L)'
;MYLVSLRLFVVVLFFYGASSLAEIELPDLGNPSDIYLSKMDEPAIGRSYFRSLRAQQQVVEDPLLAEYIQNLGEKLSSKVQSGDFDFNYFFVPQNSINAFAMPGGYIGIHTGLWLMLIMKVS
;
A
#
# COMPACT_ATOMS: atom_id res chain seq x y z
N MET A 1 57.08 -21.82 25.16
CA MET A 1 57.02 -20.45 24.59
C MET A 1 56.01 -20.33 23.45
N TYR A 2 56.02 -21.22 22.44
CA TYR A 2 55.07 -21.18 21.31
C TYR A 2 53.58 -21.45 21.65
N LEU A 3 53.28 -22.30 22.64
CA LEU A 3 51.89 -22.59 23.04
C LEU A 3 51.15 -21.38 23.67
N VAL A 4 51.88 -20.46 24.30
CA VAL A 4 51.28 -19.25 24.92
C VAL A 4 50.90 -18.25 23.83
N SER A 5 51.76 -18.07 22.82
CA SER A 5 51.47 -17.22 21.65
C SER A 5 50.29 -17.75 20.82
N LEU A 6 50.12 -19.08 20.71
CA LEU A 6 48.99 -19.69 19.99
C LEU A 6 47.64 -19.45 20.71
N ARG A 7 47.62 -19.49 22.05
CA ARG A 7 46.41 -19.20 22.83
C ARG A 7 46.02 -17.72 22.77
N LEU A 8 47.01 -16.82 22.77
CA LEU A 8 46.77 -15.38 22.62
C LEU A 8 46.14 -15.05 21.25
N PHE A 9 46.58 -15.75 20.20
CA PHE A 9 46.07 -15.57 18.83
C PHE A 9 44.60 -16.02 18.68
N VAL A 10 44.21 -17.13 19.33
CA VAL A 10 42.83 -17.63 19.30
C VAL A 10 41.86 -16.71 20.06
N VAL A 11 42.29 -16.08 21.15
CA VAL A 11 41.46 -15.12 21.90
C VAL A 11 41.21 -13.85 21.07
N VAL A 12 42.20 -13.38 20.32
CA VAL A 12 42.05 -12.21 19.43
C VAL A 12 41.10 -12.50 18.27
N LEU A 13 41.09 -13.73 17.73
CA LEU A 13 40.13 -14.14 16.70
C LEU A 13 38.69 -14.24 17.22
N PHE A 14 38.48 -14.59 18.50
CA PHE A 14 37.15 -14.67 19.09
C PHE A 14 36.51 -13.27 19.31
N PHE A 15 37.34 -12.24 19.55
CA PHE A 15 36.88 -10.85 19.68
C PHE A 15 36.52 -10.18 18.33
N TYR A 16 37.02 -10.70 17.21
CA TYR A 16 36.70 -10.17 15.86
C TYR A 16 35.36 -10.67 15.31
N GLY A 17 34.71 -11.65 15.95
CA GLY A 17 33.47 -12.28 15.47
C GLY A 17 32.16 -11.61 15.92
N ALA A 18 32.22 -10.64 16.83
CA ALA A 18 31.05 -9.95 17.36
C ALA A 18 30.80 -8.61 16.63
N SER A 19 30.76 -8.64 15.31
CA SER A 19 30.17 -7.53 14.55
C SER A 19 28.66 -7.61 14.74
N SER A 20 28.10 -6.71 15.55
CA SER A 20 26.64 -6.54 15.60
C SER A 20 26.17 -6.24 14.18
N LEU A 21 25.26 -7.07 13.65
CA LEU A 21 24.44 -6.65 12.52
C LEU A 21 23.64 -5.45 13.03
N ALA A 22 24.12 -4.25 12.73
CA ALA A 22 23.35 -3.04 12.94
C ALA A 22 22.12 -3.20 12.05
N GLU A 23 21.00 -3.54 12.68
CA GLU A 23 19.69 -3.46 12.07
C GLU A 23 19.58 -2.04 11.51
N ILE A 24 19.44 -1.94 10.18
CA ILE A 24 19.26 -0.66 9.53
C ILE A 24 17.88 -0.18 9.95
N GLU A 25 17.82 0.55 11.06
CA GLU A 25 16.67 1.34 11.45
C GLU A 25 16.53 2.43 10.38
N LEU A 26 15.77 2.11 9.34
CA LEU A 26 15.39 3.07 8.31
C LEU A 26 14.70 4.22 9.04
N PRO A 27 15.18 5.47 8.93
CA PRO A 27 14.44 6.62 9.42
C PRO A 27 13.03 6.55 8.85
N ASP A 28 12.01 6.69 9.69
CA ASP A 28 10.64 6.84 9.21
C ASP A 28 10.60 8.16 8.43
N LEU A 29 10.66 8.05 7.10
CA LEU A 29 10.61 9.20 6.20
C LEU A 29 9.21 9.82 6.15
N GLY A 30 8.23 9.21 6.84
CA GLY A 30 6.82 9.55 6.73
C GLY A 30 6.30 9.36 5.30
N ASN A 31 4.99 9.49 5.12
CA ASN A 31 4.46 9.76 3.79
C ASN A 31 4.65 11.26 3.53
N PRO A 32 5.25 11.74 2.42
CA PRO A 32 5.35 13.18 2.13
C PRO A 32 3.97 13.88 2.16
N SER A 33 2.89 13.12 2.01
CA SER A 33 1.50 13.55 2.17
C SER A 33 1.15 13.96 3.62
N ASP A 34 1.74 13.31 4.62
CA ASP A 34 1.49 13.55 6.06
C ASP A 34 1.92 14.97 6.50
N ILE A 35 2.78 15.63 5.73
CA ILE A 35 3.27 17.01 5.98
C ILE A 35 2.23 18.06 5.56
N TYR A 36 1.40 17.75 4.56
CA TYR A 36 0.44 18.70 3.97
C TYR A 36 -1.02 18.38 4.31
N LEU A 37 -1.32 17.12 4.67
CA LEU A 37 -2.65 16.67 5.02
C LEU A 37 -2.59 15.83 6.30
N SER A 38 -3.29 16.29 7.34
CA SER A 38 -3.38 15.54 8.58
C SER A 38 -4.15 14.24 8.33
N LYS A 39 -3.67 13.12 8.91
CA LYS A 39 -4.35 11.81 8.88
C LYS A 39 -5.81 11.88 9.35
N MET A 40 -6.17 12.86 10.18
CA MET A 40 -7.55 13.07 10.63
C MET A 40 -8.47 13.66 9.55
N ASP A 41 -7.93 14.43 8.61
CA ASP A 41 -8.71 15.17 7.61
C ASP A 41 -8.87 14.38 6.30
N GLU A 42 -7.94 13.47 5.99
CA GLU A 42 -7.97 12.67 4.75
C GLU A 42 -9.31 11.93 4.50
N PRO A 43 -9.92 11.26 5.50
CA PRO A 43 -11.17 10.54 5.30
C PRO A 43 -12.34 11.47 4.94
N ALA A 44 -12.39 12.66 5.55
CA ALA A 44 -13.44 13.64 5.28
C ALA A 44 -13.34 14.20 3.85
N ILE A 45 -12.10 14.49 3.41
CA ILE A 45 -11.82 14.98 2.06
C ILE A 45 -12.20 13.92 1.03
N GLY A 46 -11.71 12.69 1.19
CA GLY A 46 -12.04 11.56 0.31
C GLY A 46 -13.54 11.34 0.16
N ARG A 47 -14.25 11.29 1.29
CA ARG A 47 -15.71 11.12 1.31
C ARG A 47 -16.42 12.25 0.58
N SER A 48 -15.97 13.49 0.75
CA SER A 48 -16.56 14.64 0.07
C SER A 48 -16.39 14.56 -1.46
N TYR A 49 -15.21 14.16 -1.92
CA TYR A 49 -14.92 14.01 -3.34
C TYR A 49 -15.68 12.85 -3.96
N PHE A 50 -15.75 11.71 -3.27
CA PHE A 50 -16.52 10.55 -3.72
C PHE A 50 -18.02 10.88 -3.87
N ARG A 51 -18.61 11.63 -2.92
CA ARG A 51 -20.00 12.11 -3.06
C ARG A 51 -20.18 12.97 -4.31
N SER A 52 -19.22 13.86 -4.61
CA SER A 52 -19.24 14.69 -5.81
C SER A 52 -19.15 13.85 -7.09
N LEU A 53 -18.33 12.79 -7.11
CA LEU A 53 -18.26 11.87 -8.25
C LEU A 53 -19.58 11.13 -8.48
N ARG A 54 -20.20 10.61 -7.40
CA ARG A 54 -21.53 9.96 -7.50
C ARG A 54 -22.59 10.91 -8.00
N ALA A 55 -22.62 12.15 -7.49
CA ALA A 55 -23.56 13.18 -7.95
C ALA A 55 -23.39 13.52 -9.45
N GLN A 56 -22.17 13.42 -9.97
CA GLN A 56 -21.84 13.62 -11.39
C GLN A 56 -22.01 12.34 -12.23
N GLN A 57 -22.54 11.26 -11.67
CA GLN A 57 -22.68 9.95 -12.34
C GLN A 57 -21.33 9.37 -12.83
N GLN A 58 -20.24 9.73 -12.17
CA GLN A 58 -18.89 9.23 -12.47
C GLN A 58 -18.54 7.97 -11.66
N VAL A 59 -19.55 7.30 -11.11
CA VAL A 59 -19.43 6.05 -10.36
C VAL A 59 -20.46 5.08 -10.92
N VAL A 60 -20.04 3.84 -11.18
CA VAL A 60 -20.95 2.77 -11.59
C VAL A 60 -21.71 2.27 -10.36
N GLU A 61 -23.04 2.28 -10.44
CA GLU A 61 -23.96 2.02 -9.32
C GLU A 61 -24.58 0.62 -9.32
N ASP A 62 -24.02 -0.31 -10.11
CA ASP A 62 -24.47 -1.69 -10.17
C ASP A 62 -24.05 -2.44 -8.87
N PRO A 63 -24.99 -2.97 -8.08
CA PRO A 63 -24.66 -3.64 -6.81
C PRO A 63 -23.75 -4.86 -6.97
N LEU A 64 -23.89 -5.63 -8.06
CA LEU A 64 -23.07 -6.82 -8.30
C LEU A 64 -21.63 -6.44 -8.63
N LEU A 65 -21.44 -5.39 -9.45
CA LEU A 65 -20.11 -4.90 -9.78
C LEU A 65 -19.44 -4.23 -8.58
N ALA A 66 -20.20 -3.51 -7.75
CA ALA A 66 -19.72 -2.90 -6.52
C ALA A 66 -19.24 -3.95 -5.52
N GLU A 67 -20.03 -5.00 -5.28
CA GLU A 67 -19.63 -6.12 -4.43
C GLU A 67 -18.39 -6.83 -4.97
N TYR A 68 -18.36 -7.10 -6.28
CA TYR A 68 -17.23 -7.76 -6.92
C TYR A 68 -15.92 -7.01 -6.70
N ILE A 69 -15.88 -5.71 -7.01
CA ILE A 69 -14.65 -4.94 -6.95
C ILE A 69 -14.21 -4.69 -5.52
N GLN A 70 -15.16 -4.52 -4.58
CA GLN A 70 -14.86 -4.41 -3.16
C GLN A 70 -14.20 -5.69 -2.64
N ASN A 71 -14.80 -6.86 -2.88
CA ASN A 71 -14.25 -8.15 -2.46
C ASN A 71 -12.87 -8.43 -3.08
N LEU A 72 -12.68 -8.09 -4.36
CA LEU A 72 -11.39 -8.23 -5.02
C LEU A 72 -10.34 -7.31 -4.38
N GLY A 73 -10.69 -6.05 -4.15
CA GLY A 73 -9.82 -5.06 -3.53
C GLY A 73 -9.39 -5.46 -2.13
N GLU A 74 -10.33 -5.90 -1.28
CA GLU A 74 -10.06 -6.41 0.07
C GLU A 74 -9.13 -7.62 0.08
N LYS A 75 -9.33 -8.56 -0.86
CA LYS A 75 -8.42 -9.70 -1.00
C LYS A 75 -6.99 -9.26 -1.32
N LEU A 76 -6.82 -8.21 -2.13
CA LEU A 76 -5.50 -7.67 -2.48
C LEU A 76 -4.89 -6.87 -1.33
N SER A 77 -5.67 -6.01 -0.66
CA SER A 77 -5.20 -5.16 0.42
C SER A 77 -4.89 -5.92 1.71
N SER A 78 -5.55 -7.07 1.96
CA SER A 78 -5.26 -7.94 3.12
C SER A 78 -3.82 -8.45 3.20
N LYS A 79 -3.03 -8.28 2.13
CA LYS A 79 -1.60 -8.62 2.08
C LYS A 79 -0.66 -7.49 2.50
N VAL A 80 -1.19 -6.29 2.69
CA VAL A 80 -0.41 -5.11 3.10
C VAL A 80 -0.36 -5.08 4.63
N GLN A 81 0.86 -5.06 5.20
CA GLN A 81 1.07 -5.09 6.67
C GLN A 81 0.85 -3.73 7.36
N SER A 82 0.45 -2.70 6.61
CA SER A 82 0.54 -1.30 7.05
C SER A 82 -0.85 -0.65 7.18
N GLY A 83 -1.40 -0.67 8.39
CA GLY A 83 -2.47 0.22 8.86
C GLY A 83 -3.92 -0.21 8.60
N ASP A 84 -4.80 0.21 9.52
CA ASP A 84 -6.26 0.11 9.42
C ASP A 84 -6.80 1.12 8.40
N PHE A 85 -6.59 0.86 7.11
CA PHE A 85 -7.22 1.63 6.04
C PHE A 85 -8.51 0.96 5.58
N ASP A 86 -9.64 1.64 5.80
CA ASP A 86 -10.94 1.24 5.26
C ASP A 86 -11.01 1.60 3.76
N PHE A 87 -10.56 0.68 2.90
CA PHE A 87 -10.58 0.90 1.46
C PHE A 87 -12.00 0.82 0.87
N ASN A 88 -12.34 1.79 0.03
CA ASN A 88 -13.56 1.80 -0.77
C ASN A 88 -13.21 1.72 -2.26
N TYR A 89 -13.52 0.59 -2.88
CA TYR A 89 -13.24 0.37 -4.30
C TYR A 89 -14.50 0.62 -5.14
N PHE A 90 -14.35 1.33 -6.26
CA PHE A 90 -15.48 1.61 -7.15
C PHE A 90 -15.05 1.75 -8.61
N PHE A 91 -16.01 1.53 -9.52
CA PHE A 91 -15.76 1.72 -10.95
C PHE A 91 -16.13 3.12 -11.42
N VAL A 92 -15.33 3.64 -12.35
CA VAL A 92 -15.55 4.89 -13.09
C VAL A 92 -15.84 4.52 -14.55
N PRO A 93 -16.95 4.99 -15.16
CA PRO A 93 -17.37 4.60 -16.51
C PRO A 93 -16.52 5.29 -17.58
N GLN A 94 -15.26 4.87 -17.70
CA GLN A 94 -14.26 5.43 -18.59
C GLN A 94 -13.52 4.31 -19.32
N ASN A 95 -13.40 4.43 -20.64
CA ASN A 95 -12.75 3.41 -21.48
C ASN A 95 -11.22 3.45 -21.42
N SER A 96 -10.64 4.47 -20.77
CA SER A 96 -9.19 4.54 -20.57
C SER A 96 -8.72 3.50 -19.55
N ILE A 97 -7.52 2.97 -19.77
CA ILE A 97 -6.88 2.03 -18.86
C ILE A 97 -6.22 2.84 -17.75
N ASN A 98 -6.92 3.03 -16.63
CA ASN A 98 -6.44 3.81 -15.49
C ASN A 98 -7.07 3.34 -14.18
N ALA A 99 -6.38 3.61 -13.07
CA ALA A 99 -6.89 3.55 -11.72
C ALA A 99 -6.21 4.63 -10.87
N PHE A 100 -6.90 5.16 -9.88
CA PHE A 100 -6.39 6.21 -9.01
C PHE A 100 -6.81 6.00 -7.56
N ALA A 101 -6.01 6.52 -6.64
CA ALA A 101 -6.32 6.53 -5.22
C ALA A 101 -6.59 7.97 -4.76
N MET A 102 -7.56 8.14 -3.88
CA MET A 102 -7.92 9.39 -3.24
C MET A 102 -7.69 9.30 -1.73
N PRO A 103 -7.56 10.45 -1.03
CA PRO A 103 -7.44 10.48 0.42
C PRO A 103 -8.53 9.65 1.12
N GLY A 104 -8.21 9.05 2.26
CA GLY A 104 -9.19 8.25 3.01
C GLY A 104 -9.51 6.87 2.42
N GLY A 105 -8.65 6.32 1.56
CA GLY A 105 -8.76 4.93 1.09
C GLY A 105 -9.73 4.70 -0.07
N TYR A 106 -10.18 5.76 -0.77
CA TYR A 106 -11.05 5.60 -1.93
C TYR A 106 -10.25 5.29 -3.19
N ILE A 107 -10.53 4.16 -3.83
CA ILE A 107 -9.83 3.68 -5.03
C ILE A 107 -10.80 3.64 -6.21
N GLY A 108 -10.54 4.45 -7.22
CA GLY A 108 -11.32 4.50 -8.45
C GLY A 108 -10.66 3.68 -9.56
N ILE A 109 -11.42 2.76 -10.16
CA ILE A 109 -10.96 1.89 -11.25
C ILE A 109 -11.74 2.23 -12.51
N HIS A 110 -11.06 2.55 -13.61
CA HIS A 110 -11.75 2.77 -14.87
C HIS A 110 -12.23 1.43 -15.46
N THR A 111 -13.45 1.42 -16.03
CA THR A 111 -14.01 0.22 -16.67
C THR A 111 -13.13 -0.29 -17.83
N GLY A 112 -12.39 0.59 -18.51
CA GLY A 112 -11.39 0.21 -19.51
C GLY A 112 -10.27 -0.69 -18.98
N LEU A 113 -9.79 -0.44 -17.76
CA LEU A 113 -8.79 -1.30 -17.12
C LEU A 113 -9.37 -2.71 -16.84
N TRP A 114 -10.60 -2.76 -16.35
CA TRP A 114 -11.30 -4.02 -16.07
C TRP A 114 -11.54 -4.86 -17.34
N LEU A 115 -12.03 -4.23 -18.40
CA LEU A 115 -12.26 -4.88 -19.69
C LEU A 115 -10.96 -5.42 -20.30
N MET A 116 -9.87 -4.65 -20.22
CA MET A 116 -8.54 -5.11 -20.67
C MET A 116 -8.10 -6.38 -19.94
N LEU A 117 -8.36 -6.48 -18.64
CA LEU A 117 -7.98 -7.66 -17.85
C LEU A 117 -8.82 -8.89 -18.22
N ILE A 118 -10.14 -8.75 -18.37
CA ILE A 118 -11.00 -9.87 -18.77
C ILE A 118 -10.61 -10.41 -20.15
N MET A 119 -10.39 -9.51 -21.11
CA MET A 119 -10.02 -9.90 -22.48
C MET A 119 -8.68 -10.64 -22.58
N LYS A 120 -7.81 -10.49 -21.58
CA LYS A 120 -6.50 -11.15 -21.55
C LYS A 120 -6.53 -12.51 -20.83
N VAL A 121 -7.59 -12.80 -20.08
CA VAL A 121 -7.81 -14.05 -19.34
C VAL A 121 -8.70 -15.03 -20.13
N SER A 122 -9.39 -14.54 -21.14
CA SER A 122 -10.06 -15.32 -22.20
C SER A 122 -9.09 -15.70 -23.32
#